data_AF-A0A383BZ62-F1
#
_entry.id   AF-A0A383BZ62-F1
#
_cell.length_a   1.000
_cell.length_b   1.000
_cell.length_c   1.000
_cell.angle_alpha   90.00
_cell.angle_beta   90.00
_cell.angle_gamma   90.00
#
_symmetry.space_group_name_H-M   'P 1'
#
loop_
_entity.id
_entity.type
_entity.pdbx_description
1 polymer ?
#
loop_
_entity_poly.entity_id
_entity_poly.type
_entity_poly.pdbx_seq_one_letter_code
_entity_poly.pdbx_strand_id
1 'polypeptide(L)'
;MKENYEIDTIVNKIAWLGVPALVLLITMAISPWFGGAAFMWALAALGGPFGVIVGVAVLIVISKYANRITDYGIEKVINLVVGRMNQNGKPKSEIIDEINNYKISSKLKKKIISYIENL
;
A
#
# COMPACT_ATOMS: atom_id res chain seq x y z
N MET A 1 2.20 24.10 -6.82
CA MET A 1 2.94 23.32 -7.84
C MET A 1 3.86 22.24 -7.24
N LYS A 2 4.71 22.54 -6.24
CA LYS A 2 5.63 21.54 -5.63
C LYS A 2 4.95 20.34 -4.97
N GLU A 3 3.79 20.55 -4.35
CA GLU A 3 3.08 19.53 -3.57
C GLU A 3 2.50 18.40 -4.43
N ASN A 4 1.93 18.73 -5.60
CA ASN A 4 1.45 17.74 -6.56
C ASN A 4 2.59 16.87 -7.11
N TYR A 5 3.78 17.48 -7.34
CA TYR A 5 4.96 16.76 -7.80
C TYR A 5 5.48 15.74 -6.77
N GLU A 6 5.47 16.10 -5.48
CA GLU A 6 5.90 15.19 -4.41
C GLU A 6 4.93 14.02 -4.25
N ILE A 7 3.61 14.26 -4.28
CA ILE A 7 2.61 13.18 -4.26
C ILE A 7 2.73 12.29 -5.49
N ASP A 8 2.86 12.85 -6.68
CA ASP A 8 3.06 12.05 -7.90
C ASP A 8 4.31 11.18 -7.80
N THR A 9 5.37 11.69 -7.18
CA THR A 9 6.61 10.94 -6.93
C THR A 9 6.39 9.79 -5.95
N ILE A 10 5.64 10.02 -4.87
CA ILE A 10 5.30 8.99 -3.88
C ILE A 10 4.44 7.91 -4.53
N VAL A 11 3.37 8.31 -5.23
CA VAL A 11 2.46 7.42 -5.94
C VAL A 11 3.22 6.58 -6.96
N ASN A 12 4.13 7.19 -7.74
CA ASN A 12 4.99 6.46 -8.68
C ASN A 12 5.89 5.44 -7.98
N LYS A 13 6.55 5.82 -6.88
CA LYS A 13 7.45 4.93 -6.16
C LYS A 13 6.71 3.74 -5.56
N ILE A 14 5.53 3.98 -4.99
CA ILE A 14 4.70 2.91 -4.40
C ILE A 14 4.14 2.01 -5.51
N ALA A 15 3.62 2.58 -6.59
CA ALA A 15 3.13 1.80 -7.73
C ALA A 15 4.25 0.94 -8.36
N TRP A 16 5.48 1.44 -8.39
CA TRP A 16 6.65 0.69 -8.85
C TRP A 16 7.04 -0.47 -7.93
N LEU A 17 6.87 -0.32 -6.60
CA LEU A 17 7.02 -1.43 -5.65
C LEU A 17 5.91 -2.48 -5.81
N GLY A 18 4.82 -2.13 -6.48
CA GLY A 18 3.77 -3.05 -6.93
C GLY A 18 2.76 -3.45 -5.86
N VAL A 19 2.12 -4.59 -6.11
CA VAL A 19 1.07 -5.14 -5.23
C VAL A 19 1.53 -5.36 -3.79
N PRO A 20 2.78 -5.77 -3.49
CA PRO A 20 3.22 -5.92 -2.10
C PRO A 20 3.16 -4.60 -1.30
N ALA A 21 3.54 -3.47 -1.91
CA ALA A 21 3.48 -2.16 -1.25
C ALA A 21 2.04 -1.69 -1.07
N LEU A 22 1.19 -1.90 -2.07
CA LEU A 22 -0.25 -1.63 -1.98
C LEU A 22 -0.90 -2.42 -0.83
N VAL A 23 -0.59 -3.71 -0.74
CA VAL A 23 -1.08 -4.59 0.33
C VAL A 23 -0.64 -4.11 1.71
N LEU A 24 0.60 -3.64 1.86
CA LEU A 24 1.08 -3.06 3.12
C LEU A 24 0.28 -1.80 3.51
N LEU A 25 0.07 -0.87 2.58
CA LEU A 25 -0.69 0.36 2.83
C LEU A 25 -2.15 0.09 3.20
N ILE A 26 -2.81 -0.81 2.47
CA ILE A 26 -4.20 -1.19 2.78
C ILE A 26 -4.26 -1.86 4.15
N THR A 27 -3.30 -2.74 4.46
CA THR A 27 -3.23 -3.41 5.76
C THR A 27 -3.07 -2.38 6.88
N MET A 28 -2.25 -1.34 6.70
CA MET A 28 -2.16 -0.23 7.65
C MET A 28 -3.50 0.54 7.78
N ALA A 29 -4.15 0.84 6.65
CA ALA A 29 -5.41 1.59 6.61
C ALA A 29 -6.55 0.86 7.34
N ILE A 30 -6.61 -0.47 7.27
CA ILE A 30 -7.63 -1.29 7.96
C ILE A 30 -7.21 -1.71 9.38
N SER A 31 -6.03 -1.29 9.83
CA SER A 31 -5.51 -1.67 11.15
C SER A 31 -6.22 -0.90 12.26
N PRO A 32 -6.44 -1.51 13.45
CA PRO A 32 -7.00 -0.80 14.60
C PRO A 32 -5.96 0.07 15.34
N TRP A 33 -4.73 0.13 14.84
CA TRP A 33 -3.59 0.82 15.46
C TRP A 33 -3.23 2.08 14.68
N PHE A 34 -2.43 2.96 15.28
CA PHE A 34 -1.99 4.20 14.66
C PHE A 34 -0.46 4.34 14.67
N GLY A 35 0.07 5.15 13.75
CA GLY A 35 1.50 5.43 13.64
C GLY A 35 2.35 4.18 13.43
N GLY A 36 3.48 4.09 14.12
CA GLY A 36 4.41 2.95 13.99
C GLY A 36 3.80 1.60 14.37
N ALA A 37 2.78 1.56 15.24
CA ALA A 37 2.11 0.32 15.63
C ALA A 37 1.26 -0.26 14.49
N ALA A 38 0.60 0.58 13.68
CA ALA A 38 -0.09 0.16 12.46
C ALA A 38 0.88 -0.51 11.47
N PHE A 39 2.08 0.06 11.36
CA PHE A 39 3.13 -0.45 10.49
C PHE A 39 3.66 -1.81 10.96
N MET A 40 3.97 -1.96 12.25
CA MET A 40 4.41 -3.25 12.82
C MET A 40 3.32 -4.31 12.73
N TRP A 41 2.06 -3.94 12.97
CA TRP A 41 0.93 -4.84 12.82
C TRP A 41 0.81 -5.33 11.37
N ALA A 42 0.92 -4.41 10.39
CA ALA A 42 0.85 -4.76 8.98
C ALA A 42 2.00 -5.69 8.56
N LEU A 43 3.23 -5.40 8.98
CA LEU A 43 4.39 -6.28 8.77
C LEU A 43 4.19 -7.68 9.35
N ALA A 44 3.73 -7.76 10.60
CA ALA A 44 3.47 -9.04 11.26
C ALA A 44 2.34 -9.81 10.55
N ALA A 45 1.31 -9.11 10.07
CA ALA A 45 0.18 -9.69 9.36
C ALA A 45 0.54 -10.20 7.97
N LEU A 46 1.50 -9.56 7.29
CA LEU A 46 2.01 -10.01 5.99
C LEU A 46 3.06 -11.13 6.12
N GLY A 47 3.91 -11.06 7.15
CA GLY A 47 4.90 -12.08 7.46
C GLY A 47 5.94 -12.33 6.37
N GLY A 48 6.90 -13.20 6.67
CA GLY A 48 7.90 -13.69 5.71
C GLY A 48 8.95 -12.68 5.23
N PRO A 49 9.89 -13.12 4.37
CA PRO A 49 11.00 -12.29 3.89
C PRO A 49 10.52 -11.12 3.01
N PHE A 50 9.44 -11.31 2.26
CA PHE A 50 8.83 -10.23 1.47
C PHE A 50 8.28 -9.11 2.35
N GLY A 51 7.68 -9.45 3.51
CA GLY A 51 7.21 -8.45 4.47
C GLY A 51 8.34 -7.52 4.91
N VAL A 52 9.52 -8.05 5.23
CA VAL A 52 10.67 -7.25 5.67
C VAL A 52 11.24 -6.40 4.53
N ILE A 53 11.50 -7.00 3.37
CA ILE A 53 12.11 -6.29 2.22
C ILE A 53 11.20 -5.16 1.74
N VAL A 54 9.91 -5.45 1.54
CA VAL A 54 8.92 -4.47 1.11
C VAL A 54 8.68 -3.45 2.22
N GLY A 55 8.65 -3.88 3.48
CA GLY A 55 8.52 -3.00 4.63
C GLY A 55 9.61 -1.94 4.65
N VAL A 56 10.89 -2.33 4.53
CA VAL A 56 12.01 -1.39 4.51
C VAL A 56 11.93 -0.43 3.32
N ALA A 57 11.63 -0.93 2.12
CA ALA A 57 11.51 -0.10 0.94
C ALA A 57 10.39 0.95 1.09
N VAL A 58 9.23 0.54 1.60
CA VAL A 58 8.09 1.45 1.86
C VAL A 58 8.43 2.43 2.98
N LEU A 59 9.14 2.02 4.04
CA LEU A 59 9.58 2.93 5.10
C LEU A 59 10.48 4.05 4.58
N ILE A 60 11.42 3.74 3.69
CA ILE A 60 12.32 4.77 3.12
C ILE A 60 11.50 5.81 2.34
N VAL A 61 10.46 5.37 1.62
CA VAL A 61 9.57 6.28 0.90
C VAL A 61 8.73 7.09 1.89
N ILE A 62 8.05 6.42 2.84
CA ILE A 62 7.17 7.08 3.81
C ILE A 62 7.95 8.04 4.70
N SER A 63 9.13 7.69 5.21
CA SER A 63 9.90 8.55 6.10
C SER A 63 10.35 9.83 5.41
N LYS A 64 10.67 9.76 4.12
CA LYS A 64 11.07 10.94 3.33
C LYS A 64 9.91 11.89 3.07
N TYR A 65 8.68 11.38 3.02
CA TYR A 65 7.49 12.15 2.61
C TYR A 65 6.35 12.13 3.64
N ALA A 66 6.65 11.82 4.91
CA ALA A 66 5.64 11.55 5.93
C ALA A 66 4.65 12.70 6.12
N ASN A 67 5.14 13.94 6.13
CA ASN A 67 4.31 15.14 6.26
C ASN A 67 3.28 15.23 5.12
N ARG A 68 3.70 14.94 3.88
CA ARG A 68 2.82 15.00 2.70
C ARG A 68 1.78 13.89 2.67
N ILE A 69 2.15 12.68 3.09
CA ILE A 69 1.18 11.57 3.19
C ILE A 69 0.10 11.89 4.23
N THR A 70 0.49 12.59 5.31
CA THR A 70 -0.43 13.02 6.36
C THR A 70 -1.39 14.09 5.85
N ASP A 71 -0.90 15.06 5.07
CA ASP A 71 -1.71 16.13 4.46
C ASP A 71 -2.75 15.57 3.46
N TYR A 72 -2.42 14.51 2.72
CA TYR A 72 -3.30 13.94 1.69
C TYR A 72 -4.25 12.86 2.20
N GLY A 73 -3.88 12.16 3.27
CA GLY A 73 -4.60 11.00 3.78
C GLY A 73 -4.23 9.69 3.06
N ILE A 74 -4.07 8.62 3.84
CA ILE A 74 -3.62 7.32 3.33
C ILE A 74 -4.58 6.71 2.31
N GLU A 75 -5.90 6.90 2.47
CA GLU A 75 -6.91 6.37 1.54
C GLU A 75 -6.79 7.00 0.16
N LYS A 76 -6.58 8.32 0.11
CA LYS A 76 -6.37 9.06 -1.14
C LYS A 76 -5.09 8.61 -1.83
N VAL A 77 -4.01 8.39 -1.08
CA VAL A 77 -2.76 7.83 -1.62
C VAL A 77 -2.99 6.44 -2.19
N ILE A 78 -3.72 5.56 -1.49
CA ILE A 78 -4.04 4.21 -2.00
C ILE A 78 -4.84 4.29 -3.31
N ASN A 79 -5.86 5.14 -3.38
CA ASN A 79 -6.65 5.32 -4.60
C ASN A 79 -5.77 5.78 -5.78
N LEU A 80 -4.91 6.79 -5.56
CA LEU A 80 -3.97 7.28 -6.58
C LEU A 80 -2.98 6.19 -7.03
N VAL A 81 -2.50 5.34 -6.11
CA VAL A 81 -1.60 4.22 -6.43
C VAL A 81 -2.31 3.19 -7.29
N VAL A 82 -3.53 2.78 -6.95
CA VAL A 82 -4.31 1.83 -7.76
C VAL A 82 -4.59 2.41 -9.16
N GLY A 83 -4.95 3.70 -9.22
CA GLY A 83 -5.09 4.41 -10.50
C GLY A 83 -3.81 4.41 -11.33
N ARG A 84 -2.65 4.66 -10.71
CA ARG A 84 -1.33 4.64 -11.37
C ARG A 84 -0.93 3.23 -11.83
N MET A 85 -1.22 2.19 -11.04
CA MET A 85 -0.97 0.80 -11.44
C MET A 85 -1.83 0.41 -12.65
N ASN A 86 -3.09 0.83 -12.68
CA ASN A 86 -3.97 0.62 -13.83
C ASN A 86 -3.45 1.33 -15.10
N GLN A 87 -2.97 2.58 -14.96
CA GLN A 87 -2.33 3.32 -16.06
C GLN A 87 -1.05 2.62 -16.57
N ASN A 88 -0.33 1.95 -15.67
CA ASN A 88 0.87 1.17 -16.00
C ASN A 88 0.54 -0.24 -16.55
N GLY A 89 -0.72 -0.51 -16.90
CA GLY A 89 -1.15 -1.78 -17.50
C GLY A 89 -1.50 -2.89 -16.50
N LYS A 90 -1.60 -2.58 -15.22
CA LYS A 90 -1.94 -3.55 -14.16
C LYS A 90 -3.32 -3.25 -13.56
N PRO A 91 -4.40 -3.81 -14.13
CA PRO A 91 -5.77 -3.53 -13.69
C PRO A 91 -6.07 -4.15 -12.32
N LYS A 92 -7.16 -3.68 -11.68
CA LYS A 92 -7.60 -4.19 -10.37
C LYS A 92 -7.75 -5.71 -10.34
N SER A 93 -8.22 -6.33 -11.42
CA SER A 93 -8.35 -7.79 -11.52
C SER A 93 -7.01 -8.51 -11.34
N GLU A 94 -5.96 -8.05 -12.02
CA GLU A 94 -4.62 -8.64 -11.91
C GLU A 94 -4.01 -8.41 -10.52
N ILE A 95 -4.28 -7.24 -9.91
CA ILE A 95 -3.90 -6.96 -8.52
C ILE A 95 -4.55 -7.97 -7.57
N ILE A 96 -5.85 -8.22 -7.74
CA ILE A 96 -6.63 -9.17 -6.93
C ILE A 96 -6.10 -10.60 -7.13
N ASP A 97 -5.80 -10.99 -8.38
CA ASP A 97 -5.23 -12.30 -8.70
C ASP A 97 -3.86 -12.51 -8.06
N GLU A 98 -3.00 -11.49 -8.07
CA GLU A 98 -1.71 -11.56 -7.38
C GLU A 98 -1.90 -11.71 -5.85
N ILE A 99 -2.79 -10.93 -5.25
CA ILE A 99 -3.13 -11.03 -3.81
C ILE A 99 -3.65 -12.41 -3.46
N ASN A 100 -4.42 -13.05 -4.35
CA ASN A 100 -4.92 -14.41 -4.16
C ASN A 100 -3.80 -15.43 -4.03
N ASN A 101 -2.63 -15.19 -4.61
CA ASN A 101 -1.45 -16.06 -4.51
C ASN A 101 -0.61 -15.81 -3.22
N TYR A 102 -0.90 -14.76 -2.44
CA TYR A 102 -0.14 -14.45 -1.24
C TYR A 102 -0.43 -15.43 -0.09
N LYS A 103 0.63 -15.84 0.61
CA LYS A 103 0.60 -16.70 1.81
C LYS A 103 0.25 -15.91 3.08
N ILE A 104 -0.87 -15.19 3.05
CA ILE A 104 -1.44 -14.44 4.18
C ILE A 104 -2.77 -15.05 4.62
N SER A 105 -3.27 -14.68 5.80
CA SER A 105 -4.55 -15.22 6.30
C SER A 105 -5.71 -14.90 5.35
N SER A 106 -6.62 -15.87 5.14
CA SER A 106 -7.79 -15.69 4.27
C SER A 106 -8.68 -14.52 4.71
N LYS A 107 -8.76 -14.26 6.03
CA LYS A 107 -9.50 -13.12 6.58
C LYS A 107 -8.89 -11.79 6.17
N LEU A 108 -7.55 -11.66 6.24
CA LEU A 108 -6.86 -10.45 5.83
C LEU A 108 -6.98 -10.23 4.32
N LYS A 109 -6.79 -11.30 3.53
CA LYS A 109 -6.95 -11.29 2.08
C LYS A 109 -8.31 -10.74 1.65
N LYS A 110 -9.40 -11.25 2.24
CA LYS A 110 -10.76 -10.76 1.97
C LYS A 110 -10.94 -9.27 2.29
N LYS A 111 -10.38 -8.80 3.41
CA LYS A 111 -10.43 -7.37 3.75
C LYS A 111 -9.69 -6.50 2.75
N ILE A 112 -8.51 -6.92 2.31
CA ILE A 112 -7.71 -6.18 1.32
C ILE A 112 -8.43 -6.13 -0.02
N ILE A 113 -8.93 -7.27 -0.51
CA ILE A 113 -9.66 -7.33 -1.79
C ILE A 113 -10.90 -6.46 -1.74
N SER A 114 -11.70 -6.59 -0.67
CA SER A 114 -12.89 -5.75 -0.48
C SER A 114 -12.53 -4.26 -0.43
N TYR A 115 -11.40 -3.88 0.16
CA TYR A 115 -10.93 -2.50 0.11
C TYR A 115 -10.69 -2.04 -1.34
N ILE A 116 -9.99 -2.83 -2.16
CA ILE A 116 -9.67 -2.50 -3.56
C ILE A 116 -10.93 -2.40 -4.44
N GLU A 117 -11.90 -3.28 -4.21
CA GLU A 117 -13.18 -3.28 -4.92
C GLU A 117 -14.00 -2.03 -4.62
N ASN A 118 -13.87 -1.47 -3.41
CA ASN A 118 -14.58 -0.26 -2.96
C ASN A 118 -13.84 1.06 -3.25
N LEU A 119 -12.66 1.02 -3.90
CA LEU A 119 -11.92 2.22 -4.35
C LEU A 119 -12.52 2.85 -5.60
#